data_AF-A0A4Q3RLC7-F1
#
_entry.id   AF-A0A4Q3RLC7-F1
#
_cell.length_a   1.000
_cell.length_b   1.000
_cell.length_c   1.000
_cell.angle_alpha   90.00
_cell.angle_beta   90.00
_cell.angle_gamma   90.00
#
_symmetry.space_group_name_H-M   'P 1'
#
loop_
_entity.id
_entity.type
_entity.pdbx_description
1 polymer ?
#
loop_
_entity_poly.entity_id
_entity_poly.type
_entity_poly.pdbx_seq_one_letter_code
_entity_poly.pdbx_strand_id
1 'polypeptide(L)'
;MLQPFILLEQKHLELLEKTGKVFLVTQRYHFGANHLQNDDDKIDLLVSDYPNRGLADIHYNAVRGNPIKVSKDIQDAAALLTPDKEFSAVIDLRKGSHYQTLLRMLEGDKYRLYWDFTLDKLKVRETIRVVYGARIYSYLTNELKLPIKGSDKVEIKEGVIFGELFVNLRWNSFKKRLPLLDIENYKKP
;
A
#
# COMPACT_ATOMS: atom_id res chain seq x y z
N MET A 1 -8.71 2.09 9.20
CA MET A 1 -7.53 1.38 8.73
C MET A 1 -6.30 2.03 9.33
N LEU A 2 -5.32 1.26 9.81
CA LEU A 2 -4.02 1.84 10.18
C LEU A 2 -3.33 2.30 8.88
N GLN A 3 -3.09 3.59 8.76
CA GLN A 3 -2.50 4.19 7.56
C GLN A 3 -1.14 4.77 7.92
N PRO A 4 -0.05 4.08 7.58
CA PRO A 4 1.29 4.47 8.00
C PRO A 4 1.95 5.46 7.02
N PHE A 5 1.20 5.90 6.02
CA PHE A 5 1.69 6.77 4.95
C PHE A 5 1.57 8.23 5.37
N ILE A 6 2.60 9.00 5.03
CA ILE A 6 2.67 10.42 5.32
C ILE A 6 2.41 11.21 4.04
N LEU A 7 2.06 12.48 4.18
CA LEU A 7 1.98 13.37 3.03
C LEU A 7 3.35 13.48 2.36
N LEU A 8 3.40 13.29 1.05
CA LEU A 8 4.57 13.57 0.25
C LEU A 8 4.69 15.09 0.12
N GLU A 9 5.86 15.62 0.44
CA GLU A 9 6.19 17.04 0.35
C GLU A 9 7.45 17.17 -0.52
N GLN A 10 7.67 18.36 -1.08
CA GLN A 10 8.83 18.61 -1.93
C GLN A 10 10.16 18.27 -1.24
N LYS A 11 10.29 18.51 0.08
CA LYS A 11 11.48 18.15 0.88
C LYS A 11 11.83 16.65 0.84
N HIS A 12 10.85 15.79 0.57
CA HIS A 12 11.07 14.35 0.46
C HIS A 12 11.69 13.96 -0.89
N LEU A 13 11.50 14.76 -1.95
CA LEU A 13 12.08 14.49 -3.27
C LEU A 13 13.61 14.54 -3.24
N GLU A 14 14.18 15.51 -2.50
CA GLU A 14 15.63 15.59 -2.31
C GLU A 14 16.20 14.36 -1.60
N LEU A 15 15.45 13.78 -0.66
CA LEU A 15 15.85 12.57 0.05
C LEU A 15 15.81 11.35 -0.89
N LEU A 16 14.82 11.25 -1.77
CA LEU A 16 14.69 10.18 -2.76
C LEU A 16 15.87 10.18 -3.75
N GLU A 17 16.29 11.35 -4.21
CA GLU A 17 17.46 11.48 -5.08
C GLU A 17 18.74 11.05 -4.36
N LYS A 18 18.97 11.54 -3.13
CA LYS A 18 20.15 11.19 -2.33
C LYS A 18 20.26 9.70 -2.00
N THR A 19 19.12 9.02 -1.90
CA THR A 19 19.05 7.58 -1.58
C THR A 19 19.04 6.68 -2.83
N GLY A 20 19.14 7.26 -4.03
CA GLY A 20 19.13 6.53 -5.30
C GLY A 20 17.76 5.93 -5.66
N LYS A 21 16.70 6.32 -4.96
CA LYS A 21 15.32 5.84 -5.14
C LYS A 21 14.60 6.71 -6.16
N VAL A 22 15.08 6.64 -7.40
CA VAL A 22 14.71 7.57 -8.47
C VAL A 22 13.47 7.17 -9.27
N PHE A 23 12.91 5.99 -9.04
CA PHE A 23 11.68 5.55 -9.70
C PHE A 23 10.53 5.52 -8.71
N LEU A 24 9.44 6.20 -9.04
CA LEU A 24 8.23 6.21 -8.25
C LEU A 24 7.09 5.56 -9.02
N VAL A 25 6.20 4.89 -8.29
CA VAL A 25 4.95 4.35 -8.84
C VAL A 25 3.79 4.99 -8.08
N THR A 26 2.87 5.58 -8.83
CA THR A 26 1.62 6.11 -8.27
C THR A 26 0.52 5.05 -8.32
N GLN A 27 -0.40 5.09 -7.37
CA GLN A 27 -1.65 4.33 -7.39
C GLN A 27 -2.73 5.14 -6.67
N ARG A 28 -4.00 4.87 -6.98
CA ARG A 28 -5.10 5.46 -6.22
C ARG A 28 -5.04 4.99 -4.77
N TYR A 29 -5.27 5.91 -3.84
CA TYR A 29 -5.27 5.62 -2.42
C TYR A 29 -6.63 5.97 -1.84
N HIS A 30 -7.26 5.01 -1.16
CA HIS A 30 -8.49 5.28 -0.42
C HIS A 30 -8.13 5.59 1.02
N PHE A 31 -8.00 6.88 1.35
CA PHE A 31 -7.91 7.30 2.73
C PHE A 31 -9.25 6.92 3.40
N GLY A 32 -9.26 5.99 4.36
CA GLY A 32 -10.49 5.55 5.02
C GLY A 32 -11.25 6.75 5.54
N ALA A 33 -12.55 6.83 5.18
CA ALA A 33 -13.41 7.99 5.35
C ALA A 33 -13.12 8.73 6.66
N ASN A 34 -12.41 9.84 6.55
CA ASN A 34 -12.15 10.69 7.70
C ASN A 34 -13.34 11.63 7.79
N HIS A 35 -14.37 11.25 8.56
CA HIS A 35 -15.61 12.02 8.74
C HIS A 35 -15.43 13.44 9.32
N LEU A 36 -14.18 13.87 9.52
CA LEU A 36 -13.76 15.16 10.06
C LEU A 36 -12.94 16.00 9.06
N GLN A 37 -12.51 15.44 7.93
CA GLN A 37 -11.98 16.26 6.84
C GLN A 37 -13.17 16.68 5.99
N ASN A 38 -13.29 18.00 5.74
CA ASN A 38 -14.16 18.48 4.68
C ASN A 38 -13.78 17.73 3.40
N ASP A 39 -14.77 17.25 2.65
CA ASP A 39 -14.57 16.70 1.30
C ASP A 39 -13.92 17.81 0.46
N ASP A 40 -12.58 17.86 0.43
CA ASP A 40 -11.90 18.49 -0.68
C ASP A 40 -11.97 17.49 -1.83
N ASP A 41 -12.39 17.93 -3.02
CA ASP A 41 -12.53 17.08 -4.22
C ASP A 41 -11.18 16.56 -4.76
N LYS A 42 -10.18 16.45 -3.88
CA LYS A 42 -8.83 16.01 -4.18
C LYS A 42 -8.78 14.51 -4.39
N ILE A 43 -7.89 14.13 -5.30
CA ILE A 43 -7.62 12.72 -5.58
C ILE A 43 -6.43 12.30 -4.73
N ASP A 44 -6.68 11.41 -3.78
CA ASP A 44 -5.67 10.78 -2.95
C ASP A 44 -4.88 9.73 -3.74
N LEU A 45 -3.57 9.91 -3.81
CA LEU A 45 -2.62 9.03 -4.50
C LEU A 45 -1.55 8.55 -3.55
N LEU A 46 -1.19 7.27 -3.62
CA LEU A 46 -0.04 6.73 -2.93
C LEU A 46 1.13 6.60 -3.89
N VAL A 47 2.30 7.01 -3.42
CA VAL A 47 3.57 7.00 -4.12
C VAL A 47 4.49 6.00 -3.43
N SER A 48 4.97 5.01 -4.18
CA SER A 48 5.99 4.06 -3.70
C SER A 48 7.29 4.26 -4.47
N ASP A 49 8.43 4.20 -3.77
CA ASP A 49 9.74 4.44 -4.33
C ASP A 49 10.57 3.17 -4.57
N TYR A 50 11.39 3.21 -5.62
CA TYR A 50 12.20 2.09 -6.08
C TYR A 50 13.60 2.54 -6.53
N PRO A 51 14.64 1.73 -6.26
CA PRO A 51 16.00 2.02 -6.69
C PRO A 51 16.25 1.69 -8.17
N ASN A 52 15.41 0.85 -8.79
CA ASN A 52 15.56 0.47 -10.19
C ASN A 52 14.20 0.33 -10.90
N ARG A 53 14.27 0.44 -12.22
CA ARG A 53 13.10 0.45 -13.10
C ARG A 53 12.33 -0.87 -13.09
N GLY A 54 13.03 -2.00 -13.04
CA GLY A 54 12.40 -3.32 -13.08
C GLY A 54 11.46 -3.55 -11.89
N LEU A 55 11.87 -3.16 -10.68
CA LEU A 55 11.01 -3.24 -9.49
C LEU A 55 9.79 -2.32 -9.59
N ALA A 56 9.99 -1.09 -10.10
CA ALA A 56 8.90 -0.16 -10.34
C ALA A 56 7.90 -0.71 -11.38
N ASP A 57 8.37 -1.32 -12.47
CA ASP A 57 7.50 -1.92 -13.48
C ASP A 57 6.73 -3.13 -12.92
N ILE A 58 7.32 -3.93 -12.04
CA ILE A 58 6.60 -5.02 -11.34
C ILE A 58 5.44 -4.46 -10.52
N HIS A 59 5.68 -3.43 -9.71
CA HIS A 59 4.62 -2.76 -8.92
C HIS A 59 3.56 -2.18 -9.84
N TYR A 60 3.98 -1.37 -10.82
CA TYR A 60 3.10 -0.74 -11.79
C TYR A 60 2.17 -1.74 -12.48
N ASN A 61 2.70 -2.89 -12.92
CA ASN A 61 1.92 -3.94 -13.54
C ASN A 61 0.91 -4.59 -12.58
N ALA A 62 1.26 -4.72 -11.29
CA ALA A 62 0.36 -5.23 -10.27
C ALA A 62 -0.81 -4.27 -10.01
N VAL A 63 -0.56 -2.96 -9.92
CA VAL A 63 -1.59 -1.96 -9.56
C VAL A 63 -2.41 -1.47 -10.74
N ARG A 64 -1.81 -1.42 -11.94
CA ARG A 64 -2.57 -1.17 -13.17
C ARG A 64 -3.51 -2.34 -13.50
N GLY A 65 -3.34 -3.47 -12.82
CA GLY A 65 -4.10 -4.69 -13.06
C GLY A 65 -3.93 -5.12 -14.51
N ASN A 66 -2.71 -5.53 -14.90
CA ASN A 66 -2.50 -6.15 -16.20
C ASN A 66 -3.63 -7.16 -16.44
N PRO A 67 -4.42 -7.03 -17.51
CA PRO A 67 -5.36 -8.09 -17.84
C PRO A 67 -4.49 -9.33 -18.05
N ILE A 68 -4.75 -10.37 -17.26
CA ILE A 68 -4.40 -11.73 -17.68
C ILE A 68 -4.84 -11.81 -19.14
N LYS A 69 -3.96 -12.21 -20.07
CA LYS A 69 -4.33 -12.38 -21.48
C LYS A 69 -5.47 -13.39 -21.54
N VAL A 70 -6.70 -12.90 -21.50
CA VAL A 70 -7.90 -13.69 -21.76
C VAL A 70 -7.90 -13.95 -23.26
N SER A 71 -8.27 -15.17 -23.67
CA SER A 71 -8.35 -15.52 -25.08
C SER A 71 -9.20 -14.48 -25.83
N LYS A 72 -8.96 -14.38 -27.14
CA LYS A 72 -9.53 -13.38 -28.04
C LYS A 72 -11.08 -13.37 -28.05
N ASP A 73 -11.71 -14.32 -27.37
CA ASP A 73 -13.14 -14.56 -27.32
C ASP A 73 -13.84 -13.87 -26.12
N ILE A 74 -13.10 -13.21 -25.22
CA ILE A 74 -13.66 -12.38 -24.14
C ILE A 74 -13.24 -10.92 -24.39
N GLN A 75 -13.65 -10.37 -25.53
CA GLN A 75 -13.44 -8.96 -25.87
C GLN A 75 -14.57 -8.03 -25.40
N ASP A 76 -15.68 -8.60 -24.92
CA ASP A 76 -16.85 -7.82 -24.53
C ASP A 76 -17.12 -7.93 -23.03
N ALA A 77 -16.43 -7.10 -22.24
CA ALA A 77 -16.96 -6.70 -20.95
C ALA A 77 -16.32 -5.38 -20.53
N ALA A 78 -17.14 -4.49 -19.98
CA ALA A 78 -16.81 -3.17 -19.46
C ALA A 78 -15.79 -3.14 -18.29
N ALA A 79 -14.88 -4.11 -18.19
CA ALA A 79 -13.92 -4.32 -17.10
C ALA A 79 -12.55 -3.62 -17.28
N LEU A 80 -12.36 -2.87 -18.37
CA LEU A 80 -11.11 -2.15 -18.65
C LEU A 80 -11.07 -0.71 -18.10
N LEU A 81 -12.19 -0.19 -17.58
CA LEU A 81 -12.28 1.12 -16.92
C LEU A 81 -12.65 0.96 -15.44
N THR A 82 -11.80 0.29 -14.66
CA THR A 82 -11.82 0.50 -13.20
C THR A 82 -11.21 1.87 -12.92
N PRO A 83 -11.90 2.79 -12.20
CA PRO A 83 -11.43 4.15 -11.89
C PRO A 83 -10.07 4.24 -11.21
N ASP A 84 -9.56 3.11 -10.71
CA ASP A 84 -8.27 3.00 -10.03
C ASP A 84 -7.09 2.96 -11.02
N LYS A 85 -7.33 2.56 -12.29
CA LYS A 85 -6.29 2.40 -13.32
C LYS A 85 -5.80 3.73 -13.89
N GLU A 86 -6.61 4.79 -13.84
CA GLU A 86 -6.28 6.10 -14.43
C GLU A 86 -5.15 6.83 -13.68
N PHE A 87 -4.85 6.40 -12.45
CA PHE A 87 -3.92 7.09 -11.57
C PHE A 87 -2.60 6.33 -11.35
N SER A 88 -2.38 5.24 -12.09
CA SER A 88 -1.13 4.51 -12.06
C SER A 88 -0.13 5.02 -13.10
N ALA A 89 1.05 5.44 -12.65
CA ALA A 89 2.14 5.89 -13.50
C ALA A 89 3.51 5.52 -12.91
N VAL A 90 4.51 5.34 -13.79
CA VAL A 90 5.92 5.22 -13.40
C VAL A 90 6.62 6.55 -13.64
N ILE A 91 7.12 7.17 -12.58
CA ILE A 91 7.81 8.46 -12.59
C ILE A 91 9.30 8.21 -12.37
N ASP A 92 10.10 8.49 -13.40
CA ASP A 92 11.57 8.57 -13.31
C ASP A 92 12.02 9.99 -12.96
N LEU A 93 12.50 10.22 -11.72
CA LEU A 93 12.92 11.54 -11.22
C LEU A 93 14.09 12.15 -12.00
N ARG A 94 14.88 11.33 -12.71
CA ARG A 94 16.00 11.83 -13.53
C ARG A 94 15.53 12.48 -14.82
N LYS A 95 14.27 12.25 -15.22
CA LYS A 95 13.67 12.91 -16.37
C LYS A 95 13.05 14.22 -15.91
N GLY A 96 13.59 15.34 -16.37
CA GLY A 96 13.11 16.68 -15.98
C GLY A 96 11.60 16.87 -16.20
N SER A 97 11.03 16.33 -17.28
CA SER A 97 9.57 16.41 -17.54
C SER A 97 8.72 15.69 -16.48
N HIS A 98 9.20 14.54 -15.98
CA HIS A 98 8.53 13.79 -14.93
C HIS A 98 8.63 14.50 -13.59
N TYR A 99 9.83 14.98 -13.25
CA TYR A 99 10.08 15.73 -12.03
C TYR A 99 9.19 16.97 -11.94
N GLN A 100 9.13 17.75 -13.02
CA GLN A 100 8.26 18.94 -13.10
C GLN A 100 6.77 18.59 -13.02
N THR A 101 6.35 17.43 -13.53
CA THR A 101 4.97 16.97 -13.39
C THR A 101 4.66 16.65 -11.92
N LEU A 102 5.55 15.95 -11.23
CA LEU A 102 5.38 15.64 -9.81
C LEU A 102 5.35 16.90 -8.94
N LEU A 103 6.21 17.88 -9.21
CA LEU A 103 6.17 19.19 -8.52
C LEU A 103 4.82 19.88 -8.69
N ARG A 104 4.30 19.95 -9.93
CA ARG A 104 2.96 20.52 -10.17
C ARG A 104 1.85 19.77 -9.43
N MET A 105 1.98 18.45 -9.27
CA MET A 105 1.01 17.66 -8.50
C MET A 105 1.10 17.93 -7.00
N LEU A 106 2.30 18.21 -6.47
CA LEU A 106 2.51 18.56 -5.06
C LEU A 106 2.05 19.99 -4.72
N GLU A 107 2.24 20.93 -5.65
CA GLU A 107 1.84 22.34 -5.49
C GLU A 107 0.35 22.56 -5.80
N GLY A 108 -0.24 21.71 -6.63
CA GLY A 108 -1.62 21.83 -7.09
C GLY A 108 -2.67 21.49 -6.04
N ASP A 109 -3.90 21.88 -6.32
CA ASP A 109 -5.07 21.56 -5.51
C ASP A 109 -5.73 20.23 -5.90
N LYS A 110 -5.45 19.70 -7.10
CA LYS A 110 -6.12 18.50 -7.61
C LYS A 110 -5.75 17.19 -6.90
N TYR A 111 -4.51 17.05 -6.44
CA TYR A 111 -4.00 15.79 -5.90
C TYR A 111 -3.53 15.93 -4.47
N ARG A 112 -3.63 14.83 -3.72
CA ARG A 112 -2.98 14.67 -2.42
C ARG A 112 -2.11 13.43 -2.48
N LEU A 113 -0.80 13.64 -2.45
CA LEU A 113 0.17 12.56 -2.60
C LEU A 113 0.60 12.07 -1.22
N TYR A 114 0.45 10.78 -0.98
CA TYR A 114 0.96 10.06 0.19
C TYR A 114 2.20 9.27 -0.21
N TRP A 115 3.11 9.08 0.74
CA TRP A 115 4.35 8.35 0.52
C TRP A 115 4.50 7.21 1.53
N ASP A 116 4.94 6.05 1.03
CA ASP A 116 5.21 4.81 1.78
C ASP A 116 6.41 4.91 2.76
N PHE A 117 6.80 6.11 3.15
CA PHE A 117 7.80 6.28 4.18
C PHE A 117 7.16 6.08 5.56
N THR A 118 7.12 4.83 6.01
CA THR A 118 6.77 4.51 7.39
C THR A 118 7.87 5.06 8.30
N LEU A 119 7.72 6.31 8.76
CA LEU A 119 8.71 7.01 9.62
C LEU A 119 9.08 6.20 10.87
N ASP A 120 8.20 5.32 11.33
CA ASP A 120 8.47 4.50 12.51
C ASP A 120 7.85 3.10 12.37
N LYS A 121 8.63 2.18 11.80
CA LYS A 121 8.27 0.75 11.71
C LYS A 121 7.97 0.13 13.08
N LEU A 122 8.63 0.61 14.15
CA LEU A 122 8.37 0.13 15.51
C LEU A 122 6.99 0.57 15.98
N LYS A 123 6.62 1.83 15.75
CA LYS A 123 5.29 2.34 16.06
C LYS A 123 4.19 1.67 15.24
N VAL A 124 4.43 1.42 13.95
CA VAL A 124 3.48 0.67 13.10
C VAL A 124 3.29 -0.75 13.64
N ARG A 125 4.40 -1.46 13.94
CA ARG A 125 4.36 -2.80 14.55
C ARG A 125 3.60 -2.80 15.87
N GLU A 126 3.89 -1.84 16.73
CA GLU A 126 3.26 -1.74 18.03
C GLU A 126 1.76 -1.44 17.90
N THR A 127 1.38 -0.56 16.99
CA THR A 127 -0.03 -0.28 16.70
C THR A 127 -0.74 -1.53 16.18
N ILE A 128 -0.10 -2.29 15.29
CA ILE A 128 -0.66 -3.56 14.81
C ILE A 128 -0.85 -4.55 15.96
N ARG A 129 0.16 -4.67 16.83
CA ARG A 129 0.11 -5.56 17.99
C ARG A 129 -1.00 -5.18 18.96
N VAL A 130 -1.13 -3.89 19.29
CA VAL A 130 -2.09 -3.38 20.27
C VAL A 130 -3.52 -3.41 19.73
N VAL A 131 -3.73 -2.90 18.51
CA VAL A 131 -5.08 -2.72 17.94
C VAL A 131 -5.62 -4.02 17.35
N TYR A 132 -4.77 -4.77 16.64
CA TYR A 132 -5.20 -5.94 15.87
C TYR A 132 -4.76 -7.26 16.50
N GLY A 133 -3.93 -7.29 17.55
CA GLY A 133 -3.38 -8.52 18.13
C GLY A 133 -4.44 -9.56 18.48
N ALA A 134 -5.54 -9.16 19.13
CA ALA A 134 -6.65 -10.05 19.46
C ALA A 134 -7.39 -10.58 18.22
N ARG A 135 -7.55 -9.75 17.18
CA ARG A 135 -8.17 -10.17 15.91
C ARG A 135 -7.27 -11.11 15.13
N ILE A 136 -5.98 -10.82 15.06
CA ILE A 136 -4.97 -11.69 14.46
C ILE A 136 -5.02 -13.05 15.12
N TYR A 137 -5.02 -13.10 16.46
CA TYR A 137 -5.12 -14.35 17.19
C TYR A 137 -6.40 -15.11 16.85
N SER A 138 -7.55 -14.44 16.88
CA SER A 138 -8.85 -15.04 16.55
C SER A 138 -8.93 -15.53 15.10
N TYR A 139 -8.32 -14.81 14.17
CA TYR A 139 -8.21 -15.21 12.77
C TYR A 139 -7.37 -16.49 12.64
N LEU A 140 -6.22 -16.55 13.31
CA LEU A 140 -5.35 -17.73 13.28
C LEU A 140 -6.04 -18.98 13.86
N THR A 141 -6.77 -18.85 14.97
CA THR A 141 -7.42 -19.99 15.63
C THR A 141 -8.70 -20.44 14.94
N ASN A 142 -9.51 -19.51 14.44
CA ASN A 142 -10.85 -19.84 13.95
C ASN A 142 -10.87 -20.02 12.42
N GLU A 143 -10.23 -19.10 11.69
CA GLU A 143 -10.21 -19.14 10.23
C GLU A 143 -9.17 -20.14 9.73
N LEU A 144 -7.94 -20.04 10.25
CA LEU A 144 -6.85 -20.94 9.86
C LEU A 144 -6.80 -22.24 10.67
N LYS A 145 -7.68 -22.40 11.67
CA LYS A 145 -7.80 -23.59 12.51
C LYS A 145 -6.48 -24.04 13.14
N LEU A 146 -5.59 -23.09 13.43
CA LEU A 146 -4.31 -23.38 14.06
C LEU A 146 -4.52 -23.66 15.56
N PRO A 147 -3.91 -24.72 16.12
CA PRO A 147 -4.08 -25.09 17.53
C PRO A 147 -3.18 -24.24 18.43
N ILE A 148 -3.30 -22.91 18.33
CA ILE A 148 -2.54 -21.94 19.11
C ILE A 148 -3.15 -21.85 20.50
N LYS A 149 -2.31 -21.93 21.54
CA LYS A 149 -2.69 -21.75 22.95
C LYS A 149 -2.43 -20.32 23.41
N GLY A 150 -3.10 -19.87 24.47
CA GLY A 150 -2.97 -18.48 24.96
C GLY A 150 -1.55 -18.11 25.39
N SER A 151 -0.73 -19.10 25.75
CA SER A 151 0.70 -18.95 26.09
C SER A 151 1.63 -18.91 24.88
N ASP A 152 1.14 -19.25 23.69
CA ASP A 152 1.99 -19.38 22.52
C ASP A 152 2.39 -18.01 21.96
N LYS A 153 3.67 -17.86 21.64
CA LYS A 153 4.20 -16.64 21.05
C LYS A 153 4.02 -16.67 19.54
N VAL A 154 3.11 -15.84 19.03
CA VAL A 154 2.98 -15.54 17.60
C VAL A 154 3.86 -14.33 17.28
N GLU A 155 4.83 -14.50 16.38
CA GLU A 155 5.63 -13.39 15.88
C GLU A 155 4.87 -12.68 14.76
N ILE A 156 4.69 -11.36 14.91
CA ILE A 156 4.02 -10.49 13.95
C ILE A 156 5.04 -9.49 13.43
N LYS A 157 5.26 -9.50 12.11
CA LYS A 157 6.08 -8.49 11.42
C LYS A 157 5.25 -7.75 10.38
N GLU A 158 5.24 -6.44 10.47
CA GLU A 158 4.75 -5.54 9.43
C GLU A 158 5.59 -5.70 8.16
N GLY A 159 4.93 -5.60 7.01
CA GLY A 159 5.56 -5.37 5.73
C GLY A 159 4.66 -4.48 4.90
N VAL A 160 5.23 -3.58 4.11
CA VAL A 160 4.48 -2.89 3.07
C VAL A 160 4.90 -3.46 1.73
N ILE A 161 3.92 -3.81 0.90
CA ILE A 161 4.14 -4.22 -0.48
C ILE A 161 3.14 -3.45 -1.31
N PHE A 162 3.63 -2.72 -2.31
CA PHE A 162 2.78 -1.98 -3.24
C PHE A 162 1.78 -1.05 -2.53
N GLY A 163 2.20 -0.44 -1.42
CA GLY A 163 1.34 0.46 -0.66
C GLY A 163 0.22 -0.21 0.14
N GLU A 164 0.25 -1.53 0.26
CA GLU A 164 -0.62 -2.29 1.15
C GLU A 164 0.17 -2.80 2.36
N LEU A 165 -0.41 -2.62 3.55
CA LEU A 165 0.14 -3.21 4.76
C LEU A 165 -0.18 -4.70 4.81
N PHE A 166 0.86 -5.49 5.09
CA PHE A 166 0.79 -6.91 5.34
C PHE A 166 1.27 -7.23 6.75
N VAL A 167 0.67 -8.24 7.33
CA VAL A 167 1.19 -8.93 8.51
C VAL A 167 1.85 -10.24 8.09
N ASN A 168 3.14 -10.36 8.37
CA ASN A 168 3.89 -11.60 8.23
C ASN A 168 3.83 -12.31 9.59
N LEU A 169 3.04 -13.38 9.65
CA LEU A 169 2.78 -14.17 10.84
C LEU A 169 3.71 -15.37 10.85
N ARG A 170 4.34 -15.62 11.99
CA ARG A 170 5.15 -16.82 12.24
C ARG A 170 4.79 -17.44 13.59
N TRP A 171 4.54 -18.75 13.56
CA TRP A 171 4.30 -19.56 14.75
C TRP A 171 4.85 -20.98 14.49
N ASN A 172 5.81 -21.44 15.29
CA ASN A 172 6.54 -22.69 15.03
C ASN A 172 7.09 -22.74 13.57
N SER A 173 6.67 -23.75 12.80
CA SER A 173 6.99 -23.91 11.37
C SER A 173 6.03 -23.15 10.45
N PHE A 174 4.88 -22.69 10.95
CA PHE A 174 3.89 -21.96 10.17
C PHE A 174 4.40 -20.54 9.85
N LYS A 175 4.29 -20.17 8.58
CA LYS A 175 4.57 -18.82 8.07
C LYS A 175 3.49 -18.44 7.07
N LYS A 176 2.84 -17.30 7.28
CA LYS A 176 1.86 -16.77 6.33
C LYS A 176 1.92 -15.26 6.30
N ARG A 177 1.86 -14.70 5.09
CA ARG A 177 1.65 -13.28 4.87
C ARG A 177 0.17 -13.05 4.59
N LEU A 178 -0.42 -12.08 5.26
CA LEU A 178 -1.83 -11.69 5.08
C LEU A 178 -1.93 -10.18 4.90
N PRO A 179 -2.77 -9.68 3.98
CA PRO A 179 -3.16 -8.28 3.97
C PRO A 179 -3.72 -7.88 5.34
N LEU A 180 -3.33 -6.71 5.84
CA LEU A 180 -3.89 -6.19 7.10
C LEU A 180 -5.40 -5.97 6.97
N LEU A 181 -5.88 -5.59 5.79
CA LEU A 181 -7.30 -5.41 5.49
C LEU A 181 -8.12 -6.67 5.78
N ASP A 182 -7.61 -7.86 5.46
CA ASP A 182 -8.30 -9.12 5.75
C ASP A 182 -8.50 -9.31 7.27
N ILE A 183 -7.49 -8.94 8.07
CA ILE A 183 -7.57 -8.95 9.53
C ILE A 183 -8.52 -7.86 10.06
N GLU A 184 -8.54 -6.68 9.44
CA GLU A 184 -9.45 -5.59 9.81
C GLU A 184 -10.91 -5.98 9.57
N ASN A 185 -11.19 -6.61 8.43
CA ASN A 185 -12.52 -7.04 8.00
C ASN A 185 -12.98 -8.32 8.69
N TYR A 186 -12.07 -9.08 9.31
CA TYR A 186 -12.42 -10.26 10.08
C TYR A 186 -13.29 -9.86 11.29
N LYS A 187 -14.59 -10.09 11.15
CA LYS A 187 -15.55 -10.04 12.25
C LYS A 187 -15.54 -11.40 12.91
N LYS A 188 -15.24 -11.40 14.21
CA LYS A 188 -15.38 -12.61 15.03
C LYS A 188 -16.81 -13.15 14.84
N PRO A 189 -17.00 -14.45 14.52
CA PRO A 189 -18.31 -15.06 14.54
C PRO A 189 -18.95 -14.99 15.94
#